data_AF-A0AAF0BLB5-F1
#
_entry.id   AF-A0AAF0BLB5-F1
#
_cell.length_a   1.000
_cell.length_b   1.000
_cell.length_c   1.000
_cell.angle_alpha   90.00
_cell.angle_beta   90.00
_cell.angle_gamma   90.00
#
_symmetry.space_group_name_H-M   'P 1'
#
loop_
_entity.id
_entity.type
_entity.pdbx_description
1 polymer ?
#
loop_
_entity_poly.entity_id
_entity_poly.type
_entity_poly.pdbx_seq_one_letter_code
_entity_poly.pdbx_strand_id
1 'polypeptide(L)'
;MAQINVNINGKLYPLACADGEESRLHDLASYVDSKARDLTVRLGHVSEARLLLMVSLMIADELQDALESGGTPGIVGTFSADDFASVLNEVAAEVEGIAERLEKA
;
A
#
# COMPACT_ATOMS: atom_id res chain seq x y z
N MET A 1 12.91 -12.13 19.92
CA MET A 1 11.92 -11.07 19.67
C MET A 1 12.61 -9.76 19.96
N ALA A 2 13.13 -9.12 18.92
CA ALA A 2 13.74 -7.80 19.02
C ALA A 2 12.66 -6.72 19.20
N GLN A 3 13.01 -5.64 19.89
CA GLN A 3 12.19 -4.45 20.03
C GLN A 3 13.00 -3.25 19.58
N ILE A 4 12.37 -2.37 18.82
CA ILE A 4 12.94 -1.08 18.44
C ILE A 4 12.11 0.04 19.03
N ASN A 5 12.75 1.19 19.26
CA ASN A 5 12.07 2.41 19.64
C ASN A 5 12.11 3.37 18.47
N VAL A 6 10.95 3.78 17.97
CA VAL A 6 10.85 4.76 16.89
C VAL A 6 10.35 6.09 17.42
N ASN A 7 10.80 7.20 16.84
CA ASN A 7 10.38 8.54 17.23
C ASN A 7 9.49 9.14 16.14
N ILE A 8 8.23 9.45 16.48
CA ILE A 8 7.29 10.13 15.58
C ILE A 8 6.84 11.44 16.24
N ASN A 9 7.12 12.56 15.59
CA ASN A 9 6.82 13.91 16.05
C ASN A 9 7.25 14.18 17.51
N GLY A 10 8.42 13.69 17.91
CA GLY A 10 8.97 13.86 19.25
C GLY A 10 8.48 12.85 20.29
N LYS A 11 7.61 11.89 19.90
CA LYS A 11 7.13 10.83 20.79
C LYS A 11 7.76 9.48 20.46
N LEU A 12 8.13 8.74 21.51
CA LEU A 12 8.77 7.43 21.39
C LEU A 12 7.72 6.31 21.40
N TYR A 13 7.76 5.43 20.40
CA TYR A 13 6.89 4.27 20.28
C TYR A 13 7.72 2.99 20.26
N PRO A 14 7.55 2.09 21.25
CA PRO A 14 8.18 0.79 21.22
C PRO A 14 7.42 -0.12 20.25
N LEU A 15 8.12 -0.69 19.27
CA LEU A 15 7.58 -1.63 18.30
C LEU A 15 8.28 -2.98 18.42
N ALA A 16 7.49 -4.04 18.44
CA ALA A 16 8.01 -5.40 18.31
C ALA A 16 8.35 -5.66 16.84
N CYS A 17 9.50 -6.28 16.60
CA CYS A 17 9.96 -6.60 15.25
C CYS A 17 10.53 -8.03 15.19
N ALA A 18 10.46 -8.62 14.00
CA ALA A 18 11.16 -9.86 13.72
C ALA A 18 12.66 -9.58 13.53
N ASP A 19 13.48 -10.57 13.84
CA ASP A 19 14.93 -10.45 13.70
C ASP A 19 15.28 -10.20 12.22
N GLY A 20 15.97 -9.10 11.94
CA GLY A 20 16.33 -8.67 10.58
C GLY A 20 15.40 -7.65 9.91
N GLU A 21 14.24 -7.31 10.49
CA GLU A 21 13.34 -6.26 9.95
C GLU A 21 13.58 -4.86 10.54
N GLU A 22 14.48 -4.75 11.51
CA GLU A 22 14.74 -3.53 12.29
C GLU A 22 15.01 -2.30 11.40
N SER A 23 15.89 -2.44 10.40
CA SER A 23 16.24 -1.35 9.48
C SER A 23 15.02 -0.89 8.68
N ARG A 24 14.25 -1.83 8.13
CA ARG A 24 13.07 -1.52 7.32
C ARG A 24 12.01 -0.78 8.14
N LEU A 25 11.78 -1.20 9.38
CA LEU A 25 10.85 -0.51 10.28
C LEU A 25 11.35 0.89 10.65
N HIS A 26 12.66 1.07 10.84
CA HIS A 26 13.23 2.39 11.10
C HIS A 26 13.04 3.34 9.91
N ASP A 27 13.23 2.85 8.68
CA ASP A 27 13.00 3.64 7.46
C ASP A 27 11.53 4.03 7.29
N LEU A 28 10.61 3.09 7.52
CA LEU A 28 9.17 3.36 7.49
C LEU A 28 8.76 4.37 8.57
N ALA A 29 9.30 4.25 9.78
CA ALA A 29 9.03 5.19 10.85
C ALA A 29 9.57 6.60 10.55
N SER A 30 10.76 6.69 9.94
CA SER A 30 11.35 7.96 9.50
C SER A 30 10.47 8.66 8.45
N TYR A 31 9.92 7.89 7.51
CA TYR A 31 8.96 8.41 6.53
C TYR A 31 7.68 8.93 7.21
N VAL A 32 7.11 8.18 8.15
CA VAL A 32 5.94 8.61 8.94
C VAL A 32 6.24 9.88 9.76
N ASP A 33 7.39 9.97 10.41
CA ASP A 33 7.84 11.16 11.17
C ASP A 33 7.93 12.39 10.28
N SER A 34 8.51 12.26 9.09
CA SER A 34 8.63 13.35 8.12
C SER A 34 7.25 13.91 7.74
N LYS A 35 6.29 13.04 7.43
CA LYS A 35 4.90 13.42 7.12
C LYS A 35 4.20 14.08 8.32
N ALA A 36 4.40 13.54 9.53
CA ALA A 36 3.83 14.10 10.76
C ALA A 36 4.38 15.50 11.07
N ARG A 37 5.68 15.72 10.84
CA ARG A 37 6.34 17.02 11.03
C ARG A 37 5.85 18.06 10.03
N ASP A 38 5.73 17.69 8.75
CA ASP A 38 5.21 18.59 7.72
C ASP A 38 3.78 19.04 8.04
N LEU A 39 2.90 18.11 8.43
CA LEU A 39 1.55 18.45 8.88
C LEU A 39 1.53 19.31 10.13
N THR A 40 2.43 19.08 11.10
CA THR A 40 2.55 19.90 12.30
C THR A 40 2.97 21.34 11.96
N VAL A 41 3.87 21.53 11.00
CA VAL A 41 4.28 22.87 10.52
C VAL A 41 3.12 23.58 9.84
N ARG A 42 2.31 22.87 9.03
CA ARG A 42 1.20 23.45 8.26
C ARG A 42 -0.04 23.74 9.09
N LEU A 43 -0.41 22.85 10.00
CA LEU A 43 -1.67 22.88 10.75
C LEU A 43 -1.51 23.41 12.18
N GLY A 44 -0.26 23.56 12.65
CA GLY A 44 0.05 23.93 14.03
C GLY A 44 -0.18 22.79 15.01
N HIS A 45 -0.45 23.14 16.28
CA HIS A 45 -0.63 22.15 17.33
C HIS A 45 -2.01 21.47 17.26
N VAL A 46 -2.01 20.26 16.72
CA VAL A 46 -3.16 19.33 16.77
C VAL A 46 -2.89 18.22 17.78
N SER A 47 -3.97 17.59 18.27
CA SER A 47 -3.84 16.40 19.12
C SER A 47 -3.15 15.28 18.34
N GLU A 48 -2.25 14.55 19.00
CA GLU A 48 -1.51 13.42 18.43
C GLU A 48 -2.41 12.42 17.68
N ALA A 49 -3.53 11.99 18.28
CA ALA A 49 -4.43 11.03 17.64
C ALA A 49 -4.97 11.54 16.29
N ARG A 50 -5.29 12.84 16.22
CA ARG A 50 -5.75 13.49 14.98
C ARG A 50 -4.62 13.65 13.96
N LEU A 51 -3.41 13.98 14.42
CA LEU A 51 -2.24 14.07 13.56
C LEU A 51 -1.95 12.72 12.91
N LEU A 52 -1.90 11.65 13.70
CA LEU A 52 -1.64 10.31 13.20
C LEU A 52 -2.73 9.86 12.22
N LEU A 53 -4.01 10.14 12.51
CA LEU A 53 -5.11 9.87 11.56
C LEU A 53 -4.90 10.59 10.22
N MET A 54 -4.52 11.87 10.24
CA MET A 54 -4.26 12.63 9.01
C MET A 54 -3.06 12.07 8.25
N VAL A 55 -1.97 11.73 8.94
CA VAL A 55 -0.80 11.08 8.33
C VAL A 55 -1.18 9.74 7.70
N SER A 56 -1.96 8.91 8.39
CA SER A 56 -2.43 7.62 7.87
C SER A 56 -3.26 7.78 6.59
N LEU A 57 -4.18 8.74 6.57
CA LEU A 57 -5.00 9.02 5.38
C LEU A 57 -4.14 9.50 4.20
N MET A 58 -3.17 10.39 4.46
CA MET A 58 -2.28 10.90 3.42
C MET A 58 -1.38 9.81 2.83
N ILE A 59 -0.85 8.90 3.66
CA ILE A 59 -0.06 7.76 3.18
C ILE A 59 -0.93 6.76 2.39
N ALA A 60 -2.18 6.56 2.82
CA ALA A 60 -3.13 5.72 2.08
C ALA A 60 -3.47 6.30 0.69
N ASP A 61 -3.62 7.63 0.60
CA ASP A 61 -3.82 8.36 -0.65
C ASP A 61 -2.60 8.22 -1.58
N GLU A 62 -1.38 8.45 -1.06
CA GLU A 62 -0.13 8.24 -1.82
C GLU A 62 0.02 6.80 -2.33
N LEU A 63 -0.39 5.81 -1.53
CA LEU A 63 -0.39 4.41 -1.93
C LEU A 63 -1.41 4.16 -3.05
N GLN A 64 -2.62 4.72 -2.94
CA GLN A 64 -3.66 4.59 -3.96
C GLN A 64 -3.20 5.20 -5.29
N ASP A 65 -2.66 6.42 -5.26
CA ASP A 65 -2.11 7.10 -6.43
C ASP A 65 -0.99 6.30 -7.09
N ALA A 66 -0.10 5.69 -6.29
CA ALA A 66 0.99 4.86 -6.79
C ALA A 66 0.49 3.56 -7.44
N LEU A 67 -0.55 2.95 -6.88
CA LEU A 67 -1.20 1.75 -7.44
C LEU A 67 -1.92 2.07 -8.76
N GLU A 68 -2.55 3.25 -8.86
CA GLU A 68 -3.27 3.69 -10.05
C GLU A 68 -2.32 4.17 -11.18
N SER A 69 -1.20 4.81 -10.82
CA SER A 69 -0.23 5.35 -11.78
C SER A 69 0.76 4.30 -12.33
N GLY A 70 0.85 3.12 -11.71
CA GLY A 70 1.75 2.03 -12.11
C GLY A 70 1.10 0.68 -11.90
N GLY A 71 0.56 0.09 -12.97
CA GLY A 71 -0.12 -1.21 -12.93
C GLY A 71 0.69 -2.32 -12.25
N THR A 72 0.09 -2.91 -11.20
CA THR A 72 0.33 -4.20 -10.52
C THR A 72 1.77 -4.66 -10.28
N PRO A 73 2.12 -5.00 -9.03
CA PRO A 73 1.86 -6.37 -8.56
C PRO A 73 1.07 -6.40 -7.23
N GLY A 74 -0.03 -7.14 -7.23
CA GLY A 74 -1.06 -7.12 -6.20
C GLY A 74 -0.69 -7.76 -4.87
N ILE A 75 -1.40 -7.33 -3.81
CA ILE A 75 -2.32 -8.14 -2.98
C ILE A 75 -3.01 -7.26 -1.93
N VAL A 76 -4.04 -6.49 -2.31
CA VAL A 76 -5.25 -6.13 -1.51
C VAL A 76 -6.30 -5.64 -2.54
N GLY A 77 -7.27 -6.43 -3.03
CA GLY A 77 -8.46 -6.89 -2.32
C GLY A 77 -9.66 -5.95 -2.59
N THR A 78 -10.24 -5.95 -3.79
CA THR A 78 -11.48 -6.69 -4.09
C THR A 78 -11.52 -7.00 -5.59
N PHE A 79 -11.19 -8.23 -5.98
CA PHE A 79 -11.65 -8.74 -7.27
C PHE A 79 -13.10 -9.16 -7.07
N SER A 80 -14.02 -8.49 -7.76
CA SER A 80 -15.42 -8.92 -7.75
C SER A 80 -15.52 -10.24 -8.52
N ALA A 81 -16.53 -11.06 -8.21
CA ALA A 81 -16.79 -12.27 -9.00
C ALA A 81 -16.98 -11.95 -10.49
N ASP A 82 -17.50 -10.75 -10.79
CA ASP A 82 -17.65 -10.20 -12.14
C ASP A 82 -16.30 -9.95 -12.85
N ASP A 83 -15.27 -9.49 -12.15
CA ASP A 83 -13.94 -9.24 -12.73
C ASP A 83 -13.25 -10.55 -13.13
N PHE A 84 -13.45 -11.61 -12.36
CA PHE A 84 -12.94 -12.93 -12.72
C PHE A 84 -13.69 -13.55 -13.90
N ALA A 85 -15.02 -13.33 -13.96
CA ALA A 85 -15.85 -13.82 -15.05
C ALA A 85 -15.52 -13.15 -16.40
N SER A 86 -15.22 -11.85 -16.40
CA SER A 86 -14.83 -11.13 -17.63
C SER A 86 -13.49 -11.63 -18.17
N VAL A 87 -12.49 -11.80 -17.29
CA VAL A 87 -11.16 -12.33 -17.65
C VAL A 87 -11.26 -13.76 -18.20
N LEU A 88 -12.06 -14.63 -17.57
CA LEU A 88 -12.26 -15.99 -18.07
C LEU A 88 -12.94 -16.01 -19.43
N ASN A 89 -13.93 -15.14 -19.67
CA ASN A 89 -14.60 -15.05 -20.96
C ASN A 89 -13.66 -14.51 -22.06
N GLU A 90 -12.79 -13.56 -21.73
CA GLU A 90 -11.81 -13.02 -22.66
C GLU A 90 -10.80 -14.10 -23.09
N VAL A 91 -10.26 -14.86 -22.13
CA VAL A 91 -9.36 -15.98 -22.41
C VAL A 91 -10.06 -17.09 -23.20
N ALA A 92 -11.33 -17.39 -22.88
CA ALA A 92 -12.11 -18.37 -23.64
C ALA A 92 -12.29 -17.97 -25.11
N ALA A 93 -12.60 -16.70 -25.37
CA ALA A 93 -12.72 -16.17 -26.74
C ALA A 93 -11.41 -16.26 -27.53
N GLU A 94 -10.26 -16.02 -26.87
CA GLU A 94 -8.95 -16.15 -27.49
C GLU A 94 -8.62 -17.62 -27.83
N VAL A 95 -8.95 -18.56 -26.93
CA VAL A 95 -8.79 -20.00 -27.18
C VAL A 95 -9.66 -20.48 -28.34
N GLU A 96 -10.92 -20.04 -28.42
CA GLU A 96 -11.81 -20.33 -29.55
C GLU A 96 -11.23 -19.80 -30.88
N GLY A 97 -10.70 -18.57 -30.87
CA GLY A 97 -10.05 -17.98 -32.04
C GLY A 97 -8.79 -18.72 -32.49
N ILE A 98 -8.01 -19.27 -31.56
CA ILE A 98 -6.86 -20.13 -31.87
C ILE A 98 -7.32 -21.47 -32.47
N ALA A 99 -8.38 -22.06 -31.92
CA ALA A 99 -8.94 -23.32 -32.41
C ALA A 99 -9.46 -23.18 -33.85
N GLU A 100 -10.20 -22.12 -34.18
CA GLU A 100 -10.65 -21.87 -35.57
C GLU A 100 -9.49 -21.71 -36.56
N ARG A 101 -8.39 -21.07 -36.14
CA ARG A 101 -7.19 -20.90 -36.98
C ARG A 101 -6.46 -22.22 -37.22
N LEU A 102 -6.51 -23.14 -36.26
CA LEU A 102 -5.96 -24.49 -36.41
C LEU A 102 -6.84 -25.39 -37.29
N GLU A 103 -8.16 -25.21 -37.28
CA GLU A 103 -9.08 -25.99 -38.14
C GLU A 103 -9.04 -25.56 -39.61
N LYS A 104 -8.75 -24.28 -39.89
CA LYS A 104 -8.63 -23.74 -41.25
C LYS A 104 -7.24 -23.89 -41.89
N ALA A 105 -6.28 -24.51 -41.19
CA ALA A 105 -4.92 -24.76 -41.67
C ALA A 105 -4.74 -26.23 -42.09
#